data_AF-A0A0A2DJR4-F1
#
_entry.id   AF-A0A0A2DJR4-F1
#
_cell.length_a   1.000
_cell.length_b   1.000
_cell.length_c   1.000
_cell.angle_alpha   90.00
_cell.angle_beta   90.00
_cell.angle_gamma   90.00
#
_symmetry.space_group_name_H-M   'P 1'
#
loop_
_entity.id
_entity.type
_entity.pdbx_description
1 polymer ?
#
loop_
_entity_poly.entity_id
_entity_poly.type
_entity_poly.pdbx_seq_one_letter_code
_entity_poly.pdbx_strand_id
1 'polypeptide(L)'
;MSTNHKHPLQRAVDLMGAALTAYTPITNDSSRPFLVYLAEVLYDAGLLAPDLPKPESPGDSDITEWLPLEPSWDKPNVWITPGGRIMTQNVDPGNYTPHEARKVALALLAAANHAEQGQQ
;
A
#
# COMPACT_ATOMS: atom_id res chain seq x y z
N MET A 1 20.24 -4.88 -27.76
CA MET A 1 19.07 -5.38 -27.00
C MET A 1 18.97 -4.55 -25.74
N SER A 2 17.93 -3.72 -25.62
CA SER A 2 17.66 -2.89 -24.44
C SER A 2 16.20 -3.11 -24.08
N THR A 3 15.93 -3.68 -22.90
CA THR A 3 14.58 -3.87 -22.39
C THR A 3 14.04 -2.50 -22.00
N ASN A 4 13.10 -2.00 -22.81
CA ASN A 4 12.47 -0.70 -22.63
C ASN A 4 11.55 -0.79 -21.40
N HIS A 5 12.06 -0.39 -20.23
CA HIS A 5 11.29 -0.37 -18.99
C HIS A 5 10.27 0.76 -19.07
N LYS A 6 9.07 0.49 -19.61
CA LYS A 6 7.95 1.43 -19.57
C LYS A 6 7.69 1.83 -18.11
N HIS A 7 7.55 3.13 -17.86
CA HIS A 7 7.21 3.70 -16.56
C HIS A 7 5.97 2.99 -15.99
N PRO A 8 5.89 2.68 -14.67
CA PRO A 8 4.79 1.93 -14.06
C PRO A 8 3.39 2.46 -14.44
N LEU A 9 3.25 3.78 -14.59
CA LEU A 9 2.03 4.43 -15.06
C LEU A 9 1.65 4.05 -16.49
N GLN A 10 2.61 3.95 -17.40
CA GLN A 10 2.33 3.58 -18.78
C GLN A 10 1.90 2.11 -18.88
N ARG A 11 2.48 1.23 -18.06
CA ARG A 11 2.05 -0.17 -17.97
C ARG A 11 0.62 -0.29 -17.42
N ALA A 12 0.27 0.52 -16.42
CA ALA A 12 -1.09 0.58 -15.89
C ALA A 12 -2.09 1.06 -16.96
N VAL A 13 -1.75 2.10 -17.71
CA VAL A 13 -2.57 2.60 -18.83
C VAL A 13 -2.77 1.55 -19.92
N ASP A 14 -1.71 0.85 -20.31
CA ASP A 14 -1.77 -0.20 -21.32
C ASP A 14 -2.68 -1.38 -20.85
N LEU A 15 -2.59 -1.75 -19.57
CA LEU A 15 -3.42 -2.81 -18.98
C LEU A 15 -4.89 -2.41 -18.82
N MET A 16 -5.17 -1.15 -18.44
CA MET A 16 -6.53 -0.62 -18.40
C MET A 16 -7.16 -0.61 -19.80
N GLY A 17 -6.40 -0.22 -20.83
CA GLY A 17 -6.86 -0.26 -22.22
C GLY A 17 -7.15 -1.68 -22.70
N ALA A 18 -6.29 -2.64 -22.33
CA ALA A 18 -6.50 -4.05 -22.64
C ALA A 18 -7.74 -4.62 -21.91
N ALA A 19 -7.93 -4.30 -20.63
CA ALA A 19 -9.08 -4.73 -19.84
C ALA A 19 -10.41 -4.16 -20.37
N LEU A 20 -10.41 -2.89 -20.81
CA LEU A 20 -11.56 -2.24 -21.46
C LEU A 20 -11.93 -2.92 -22.79
N THR A 21 -10.92 -3.35 -23.55
CA THR A 21 -11.12 -4.01 -24.85
C THR A 21 -11.55 -5.46 -24.70
N ALA A 22 -11.01 -6.15 -23.69
CA ALA A 22 -11.31 -7.56 -23.38
C ALA A 22 -12.62 -7.72 -22.61
N TYR A 23 -13.14 -6.65 -22.01
CA TYR A 23 -14.44 -6.67 -21.35
C TYR A 23 -15.57 -6.70 -22.39
N THR A 24 -15.86 -7.89 -22.85
CA THR A 24 -17.17 -8.21 -23.42
C THR A 24 -18.08 -8.60 -22.27
N PRO A 25 -19.25 -7.95 -22.05
CA PRO A 25 -20.22 -8.47 -21.11
C PRO A 25 -20.62 -9.86 -21.58
N ILE A 26 -20.08 -10.89 -20.94
CA ILE A 26 -20.46 -12.27 -21.24
C ILE A 26 -21.90 -12.37 -20.78
N THR A 27 -22.77 -12.52 -21.77
CA THR A 27 -24.20 -12.65 -21.67
C THR A 27 -24.58 -13.54 -20.49
N ASN A 28 -25.51 -13.04 -19.65
CA ASN A 28 -26.30 -13.70 -18.61
C ASN A 28 -25.75 -13.87 -17.18
N ASP A 29 -24.51 -13.50 -16.86
CA ASP A 29 -24.12 -13.24 -15.47
C ASP A 29 -24.16 -11.74 -15.17
N SER A 30 -25.33 -11.27 -14.74
CA SER A 30 -25.61 -9.89 -14.34
C SER A 30 -24.80 -9.43 -13.11
N SER A 31 -23.92 -10.26 -12.56
CA SER A 31 -23.46 -10.14 -11.18
C SER A 31 -22.03 -9.65 -11.04
N ARG A 32 -21.20 -9.61 -12.11
CA ARG A 32 -19.82 -9.14 -12.01
C ARG A 32 -19.61 -7.79 -12.70
N PRO A 33 -19.63 -6.68 -11.94
CA PRO A 33 -19.38 -5.36 -12.50
C PRO A 33 -17.96 -5.27 -13.06
N PHE A 34 -17.80 -4.59 -14.20
CA PHE A 34 -16.52 -4.31 -14.85
C PHE A 34 -15.42 -3.85 -13.87
N LEU A 35 -15.80 -3.08 -12.85
CA LEU A 35 -14.89 -2.56 -11.83
C LEU A 35 -14.24 -3.66 -10.96
N VAL A 36 -14.92 -4.78 -10.70
CA VAL A 36 -14.37 -5.94 -9.97
C VAL A 36 -13.35 -6.68 -10.83
N TYR A 37 -13.68 -6.89 -12.10
CA TYR A 37 -12.76 -7.47 -13.07
C TYR A 37 -11.51 -6.59 -13.28
N LEU A 38 -11.70 -5.28 -13.39
CA LEU A 38 -10.60 -4.33 -13.50
C LEU A 38 -9.74 -4.31 -12.24
N ALA A 39 -10.35 -4.32 -11.05
CA ALA A 39 -9.62 -4.41 -9.80
C ALA A 39 -8.76 -5.68 -9.77
N GLU A 40 -9.31 -6.84 -10.09
CA GLU A 40 -8.52 -8.08 -10.16
C GLU A 40 -7.41 -8.02 -11.20
N VAL A 41 -7.65 -7.47 -12.39
CA VAL A 41 -6.60 -7.29 -13.40
C VAL A 41 -5.49 -6.36 -12.91
N LEU A 42 -5.84 -5.31 -12.16
CA LEU A 42 -4.87 -4.40 -11.56
C LEU A 42 -4.15 -5.05 -10.35
N TYR A 43 -4.83 -5.88 -9.56
CA TYR A 43 -4.23 -6.69 -8.50
C TYR A 43 -3.24 -7.71 -9.06
N ASP A 44 -3.67 -8.50 -10.05
CA ASP A 44 -2.89 -9.50 -10.77
C ASP A 44 -1.68 -8.87 -11.48
N ALA A 45 -1.81 -7.62 -11.90
CA ALA A 45 -0.72 -6.84 -12.47
C ALA A 45 0.26 -6.25 -11.43
N GLY A 46 0.04 -6.45 -10.14
CA GLY A 46 0.81 -5.83 -9.05
C GLY A 46 0.66 -4.31 -9.02
N LEU A 47 -0.47 -3.80 -9.52
CA LEU A 47 -0.83 -2.38 -9.59
C LEU A 47 -1.89 -2.00 -8.55
N LEU A 48 -2.49 -2.97 -7.86
CA LEU A 48 -3.19 -2.71 -6.60
C LEU A 48 -2.26 -2.85 -5.40
N ALA A 49 -2.70 -2.26 -4.29
CA ALA A 49 -1.89 -1.67 -3.24
C ALA A 49 -0.60 -2.44 -2.89
N PRO A 50 0.50 -1.72 -2.65
CA PRO A 50 1.74 -2.35 -2.21
C PRO A 50 1.44 -3.19 -0.96
N ASP A 51 2.05 -4.36 -0.84
CA ASP A 51 2.08 -5.14 0.40
C ASP A 51 2.52 -4.20 1.51
N LEU A 52 1.53 -3.69 2.26
CA LEU A 52 1.80 -2.74 3.30
C LEU A 52 2.58 -3.47 4.38
N PRO A 53 3.61 -2.83 4.95
CA PRO A 53 4.39 -3.46 5.99
C PRO A 53 3.45 -3.92 7.10
N LYS A 54 3.65 -5.14 7.59
CA LYS A 54 2.97 -5.61 8.79
C LYS A 54 3.57 -4.90 10.01
N PRO A 55 2.79 -4.68 11.08
CA PRO A 55 3.37 -4.17 12.31
C PRO A 55 4.38 -5.17 12.87
N GLU A 56 5.40 -4.68 13.56
CA GLU A 56 6.54 -5.47 14.06
C GLU A 56 6.25 -6.25 15.35
N SER A 57 4.95 -6.50 15.62
CA SER A 57 4.40 -7.19 16.80
C SER A 57 4.37 -6.31 18.06
N PRO A 58 3.29 -6.37 18.87
CA PRO A 58 3.11 -5.49 20.02
C PRO A 58 3.99 -5.96 21.16
N GLY A 59 5.04 -5.21 21.50
CA GLY A 59 5.78 -5.43 22.73
C GLY A 59 4.95 -4.98 23.92
N ASP A 60 4.37 -5.90 24.70
CA ASP A 60 3.75 -5.74 26.05
C ASP A 60 2.78 -4.55 26.27
N SER A 61 2.38 -3.87 25.21
CA SER A 61 1.64 -2.62 25.27
C SER A 61 0.59 -2.61 24.17
N ASP A 62 -0.55 -1.99 24.46
CA ASP A 62 -1.70 -1.83 23.56
C ASP A 62 -1.39 -0.94 22.33
N ILE A 63 -0.12 -0.84 21.92
CA ILE A 63 0.34 -0.10 20.74
C ILE A 63 0.72 -1.08 19.63
N THR A 64 0.33 -0.72 18.41
CA THR A 64 0.72 -1.42 17.19
C THR A 64 1.72 -0.54 16.45
N GLU A 65 2.93 -1.05 16.17
CA GLU A 65 4.08 -0.25 15.74
C GLU A 65 4.71 -0.77 14.44
N TRP A 66 5.28 0.15 13.66
CA TRP A 66 6.04 -0.07 12.44
C TRP A 66 7.38 0.69 12.52
N LEU A 67 8.49 -0.01 12.28
CA LEU A 67 9.84 0.56 12.29
C LEU A 67 10.41 0.53 10.86
N PRO A 68 9.95 1.43 9.97
CA PRO A 68 10.17 1.33 8.53
C PRO A 68 11.63 1.21 8.08
N LEU A 69 12.59 1.68 8.89
CA LEU A 69 14.00 1.68 8.55
C LEU A 69 14.82 0.68 9.37
N GLU A 70 14.65 0.61 10.69
CA GLU A 70 15.33 -0.33 11.61
C GLU A 70 14.81 -0.12 13.05
N PRO A 71 14.90 -1.14 13.94
CA PRO A 71 14.49 -1.02 15.33
C PRO A 71 15.50 -0.22 16.15
N SER A 72 15.42 1.10 16.07
CA SER A 72 16.25 2.01 16.85
C SER A 72 15.50 3.31 17.17
N TRP A 73 15.75 3.83 18.38
CA TRP A 73 15.09 5.04 18.92
C TRP A 73 15.42 6.33 18.15
N ASP A 74 16.46 6.32 17.31
CA ASP A 74 16.86 7.44 16.45
C ASP A 74 16.31 7.33 15.02
N LYS A 75 15.56 6.26 14.71
CA LYS A 75 14.97 6.01 13.39
C LYS A 75 13.50 6.40 13.34
N PRO A 76 12.95 6.62 12.13
CA PRO A 76 11.53 6.91 11.97
C PRO A 76 10.69 5.77 12.53
N ASN A 77 9.66 6.13 13.27
CA ASN A 77 8.73 5.21 13.90
C ASN A 77 7.29 5.68 13.64
N VAL A 78 6.41 4.73 13.33
CA VAL A 78 4.97 4.95 13.19
C VAL A 78 4.24 3.97 14.11
N TRP A 79 3.33 4.44 14.96
CA TRP A 79 2.52 3.56 15.81
C TRP A 79 1.09 4.04 15.99
N ILE A 80 0.24 3.15 16.46
CA ILE A 80 -1.17 3.42 16.81
C ILE A 80 -1.31 3.40 18.33
N THR A 81 -1.90 4.45 18.91
CA THR A 81 -2.23 4.49 20.35
C THR A 81 -3.46 3.65 20.67
N PRO A 82 -3.67 3.28 21.95
CA PRO A 82 -4.99 2.90 22.43
C PRO A 82 -5.99 4.01 22.08
N GLY A 83 -7.06 3.67 21.37
CA GLY A 83 -8.00 4.64 20.79
C GLY A 83 -7.78 5.00 19.32
N GLY A 84 -6.84 4.35 18.63
CA GLY A 84 -6.75 4.37 17.16
C GLY A 84 -6.08 5.62 16.57
N ARG A 85 -5.32 6.38 17.37
CA ARG A 85 -4.58 7.54 16.85
C ARG A 85 -3.25 7.12 16.28
N ILE A 86 -2.94 7.59 15.08
CA ILE A 86 -1.65 7.36 14.42
C ILE A 86 -0.65 8.39 14.92
N MET A 87 0.52 7.94 15.32
CA MET A 87 1.61 8.73 15.86
C MET A 87 2.86 8.48 15.04
N THR A 88 3.73 9.49 14.97
CA THR A 88 5.01 9.42 14.26
C THR A 88 6.11 10.03 15.09
N GLN A 89 7.32 9.48 15.02
CA GLN A 89 8.52 10.02 15.65
C GLN A 89 9.70 9.98 14.68
N ASN A 90 10.61 10.95 14.81
CA ASN A 90 11.82 11.06 13.99
C ASN A 90 11.54 11.03 12.47
N VAL A 91 10.44 11.67 12.04
CA VAL A 91 10.08 11.84 10.63
C VAL A 91 10.44 13.26 10.20
N ASP A 92 11.68 13.45 9.73
CA ASP A 92 12.24 14.77 9.39
C ASP A 92 12.45 14.95 7.87
N PRO A 93 12.05 16.08 7.28
CA PRO A 93 12.25 16.33 5.86
C PRO A 93 13.74 16.45 5.51
N GLY A 94 14.14 15.86 4.38
CA GLY A 94 15.52 15.94 3.86
C GLY A 94 16.50 14.90 4.42
N ASN A 95 16.10 14.12 5.43
CA ASN A 95 16.96 13.10 6.06
C ASN A 95 16.86 11.70 5.41
N TYR A 96 16.06 11.55 4.35
CA TYR A 96 15.80 10.25 3.72
C TYR A 96 16.22 10.23 2.26
N THR A 97 16.81 9.12 1.85
CA THR A 97 16.82 8.75 0.43
C THR A 97 15.39 8.53 -0.08
N PRO A 98 15.14 8.63 -1.39
CA PRO A 98 13.82 8.33 -1.96
C PRO A 98 13.30 6.92 -1.64
N HIS A 99 14.19 5.96 -1.35
CA HIS A 99 13.78 4.62 -0.95
C HIS A 99 13.30 4.57 0.50
N GLU A 100 14.03 5.19 1.42
CA GLU A 100 13.66 5.30 2.83
C GLU A 100 12.38 6.11 3.02
N ALA A 101 12.22 7.22 2.29
CA ALA A 101 11.01 8.01 2.30
C ALA A 101 9.77 7.19 1.88
N ARG A 102 9.92 6.29 0.90
CA ARG A 102 8.84 5.37 0.51
C ARG A 102 8.50 4.38 1.62
N LYS A 103 9.50 3.83 2.32
CA LYS A 103 9.26 2.92 3.45
C LYS A 103 8.48 3.61 4.58
N VAL A 104 8.88 4.83 4.94
CA VAL A 104 8.16 5.64 5.95
C VAL A 104 6.73 5.94 5.50
N ALA A 105 6.53 6.34 4.25
CA ALA A 105 5.21 6.58 3.70
C ALA A 105 4.32 5.32 3.70
N LEU A 106 4.90 4.15 3.39
CA LEU A 106 4.19 2.86 3.42
C LEU A 106 3.83 2.43 4.83
N ALA A 107 4.70 2.67 5.82
CA ALA A 107 4.38 2.42 7.24
C ALA A 107 3.24 3.32 7.73
N LEU A 108 3.24 4.60 7.34
CA LEU A 108 2.13 5.51 7.65
C LEU A 108 0.80 5.04 7.03
N LEU A 109 0.85 4.59 5.77
CA LEU A 109 -0.32 4.04 5.09
C LEU A 109 -0.79 2.72 5.74
N ALA A 110 0.14 1.84 6.14
CA ALA A 110 -0.18 0.61 6.86
C ALA A 110 -0.89 0.88 8.19
N ALA A 111 -0.37 1.84 8.97
CA ALA A 111 -0.96 2.23 10.24
C ALA A 111 -2.37 2.82 10.07
N ALA A 112 -2.59 3.63 9.04
CA ALA A 112 -3.91 4.15 8.72
C ALA A 112 -4.91 3.01 8.42
N ASN A 113 -4.54 2.09 7.53
CA ASN A 113 -5.40 0.97 7.17
C ASN A 113 -5.69 0.05 8.37
N HIS A 114 -4.71 -0.18 9.24
CA HIS A 114 -4.90 -0.99 10.44
C HIS A 114 -5.81 -0.31 11.47
N ALA A 115 -5.68 1.01 11.67
CA ALA A 115 -6.55 1.77 12.58
C ALA A 115 -8.02 1.74 12.15
N GLU A 116 -8.28 1.79 10.84
CA GLU A 116 -9.64 1.68 10.28
C GLU A 116 -10.26 0.29 10.52
N GLN A 117 -9.49 -0.78 10.40
CA GLN A 117 -9.97 -2.15 10.61
C GLN A 117 -10.33 -2.44 12.08
N GLY A 118 -9.65 -1.80 13.04
CA GLY A 118 -9.94 -1.94 14.47
C GLY A 118 -11.14 -1.13 14.98
N GLN A 119 -11.79 -0.33 14.12
CA GLN A 119 -12.94 0.52 14.46
C GLN A 119 -14.28 -0.02 13.95
N GLN A 120 -14.31 -1.21 13.37
CA GLN A 120 -15.54 -1.92 12.92
C GLN A 120 -15.98 -2.96 13.95
#